data_AF-A0A381WSB8-F1
#
_entry.id   AF-A0A381WSB8-F1
#
_cell.length_a   1.000
_cell.length_b   1.000
_cell.length_c   1.000
_cell.angle_alpha   90.00
_cell.angle_beta   90.00
_cell.angle_gamma   90.00
#
_symmetry.space_group_name_H-M   'P 1'
#
loop_
_entity.id
_entity.type
_entity.pdbx_description
1 polymer ?
#
loop_
_entity_poly.entity_id
_entity_poly.type
_entity_poly.pdbx_seq_one_letter_code
_entity_poly.pdbx_strand_id
1 'polypeptide(L)'
;MDVTFRYITHPGEEFIRIFVPGTMPPGSNEDWGPNSNGMISPNAPSLMNYDEAFDAYKRTYSLNIGHQHLYKIHFHHNSSGTDYSWISDPLNPLTTDDEWDNSILDVTDPLFFQPARHLNEEGLVDGLSVGIFTTGNVDSVRYAVGGDTVSATEFYHDNGVFYVALDPPKTLFEAYWVQASIDGELHTVYDQPEIEIVEAPLPVDVEMGPNWLNGTMILAVYAPSQPVMQVI
;
A
#
# COMPACT_ATOMS: atom_id res chain seq x y z
N MET A 1 7.68 19.12 -2.18
CA MET A 1 6.34 18.60 -1.87
C MET A 1 6.47 17.66 -0.69
N ASP A 2 5.60 17.77 0.30
CA ASP A 2 5.63 16.88 1.45
C ASP A 2 4.90 15.58 1.12
N VAL A 3 5.59 14.45 1.27
CA VAL A 3 5.10 13.11 0.95
C VAL A 3 5.10 12.26 2.21
N THR A 4 3.93 11.73 2.56
CA THR A 4 3.73 10.90 3.75
C THR A 4 3.82 9.43 3.38
N PHE A 5 4.87 8.77 3.87
CA PHE A 5 5.04 7.32 3.82
C PHE A 5 4.23 6.69 4.95
N ARG A 6 3.61 5.55 4.65
CA ARG A 6 2.75 4.81 5.55
C ARG A 6 3.14 3.34 5.60
N TYR A 7 2.86 2.72 6.74
CA TYR A 7 2.88 1.28 6.90
C TYR A 7 1.64 0.87 7.69
N ILE A 8 0.87 -0.04 7.10
CA ILE A 8 -0.37 -0.57 7.66
C ILE A 8 -0.04 -1.95 8.22
N THR A 9 -0.36 -2.15 9.50
CA THR A 9 -0.07 -3.41 10.18
C THR A 9 -1.01 -4.50 9.75
N HIS A 10 -0.50 -5.72 9.60
CA HIS A 10 -1.34 -6.90 9.42
C HIS A 10 -1.58 -7.61 10.76
N PRO A 11 -2.72 -8.30 10.92
CA PRO A 11 -2.96 -9.15 12.08
C PRO A 11 -1.81 -10.14 12.31
N GLY A 12 -1.26 -10.12 13.52
CA GLY A 12 -0.16 -11.02 13.93
C GLY A 12 1.25 -10.49 13.66
N GLU A 13 1.42 -9.30 13.09
CA GLU A 13 2.75 -8.66 13.02
C GLU A 13 3.22 -8.17 14.38
N GLU A 14 4.47 -8.50 14.73
CA GLU A 14 5.11 -8.07 15.98
C GLU A 14 6.43 -7.34 15.71
N PHE A 15 6.44 -6.04 16.03
CA PHE A 15 7.65 -5.22 16.08
C PHE A 15 7.47 -4.15 17.17
N ILE A 16 8.59 -3.61 17.67
CA ILE A 16 8.55 -2.53 18.67
C ILE A 16 8.84 -1.15 18.06
N ARG A 17 9.44 -1.11 16.87
CA ARG A 17 9.71 0.10 16.08
C ARG A 17 9.73 -0.24 14.60
N ILE A 18 9.31 0.73 13.79
CA ILE A 18 9.36 0.66 12.34
C ILE A 18 9.95 1.96 11.79
N PHE A 19 10.77 1.85 10.75
CA PHE A 19 11.46 2.95 10.10
C PHE A 19 11.27 2.86 8.59
N VAL A 20 11.35 4.01 7.92
CA VAL A 20 11.36 4.10 6.45
C VAL A 20 12.56 4.90 5.95
N PRO A 21 13.79 4.37 6.09
CA PRO A 21 14.97 5.03 5.55
C PRO A 21 15.02 4.92 4.02
N GLY A 22 15.78 5.82 3.40
CA GLY A 22 16.01 5.80 1.96
C GLY A 22 16.80 7.02 1.51
N THR A 23 16.89 7.28 0.21
CA THR A 23 17.71 8.37 -0.34
C THR A 23 17.04 9.75 -0.22
N MET A 24 16.52 10.11 0.97
CA MET A 24 15.51 11.17 1.16
C MET A 24 15.88 12.23 2.24
N PRO A 25 16.67 13.27 1.90
CA PRO A 25 17.44 13.46 0.67
C PRO A 25 18.86 12.86 0.75
N PRO A 26 19.52 12.58 -0.39
CA PRO A 26 20.85 11.97 -0.41
C PRO A 26 21.89 12.83 0.33
N GLY A 27 22.81 12.18 1.05
CA GLY A 27 23.86 12.83 1.84
C GLY A 27 23.38 13.49 3.14
N SER A 28 22.13 13.27 3.55
CA SER A 28 21.60 13.71 4.85
C SER A 28 21.62 12.58 5.88
N ASN A 29 21.30 12.88 7.13
CA ASN A 29 21.12 11.84 8.17
C ASN A 29 19.92 10.91 7.92
N GLU A 30 19.08 11.23 6.94
CA GLU A 30 17.95 10.41 6.49
C GLU A 30 18.34 9.48 5.34
N ASP A 31 19.48 9.76 4.66
CA ASP A 31 20.02 8.94 3.57
C ASP A 31 20.44 7.58 4.09
N TRP A 32 19.56 6.59 3.93
CA TRP A 32 19.63 5.27 4.57
C TRP A 32 19.68 5.28 6.10
N GLY A 33 19.49 6.45 6.73
CA GLY A 33 19.54 6.64 8.17
C GLY A 33 20.92 6.39 8.80
N PRO A 34 21.06 6.55 10.12
CA PRO A 34 22.22 6.09 10.87
C PRO A 34 22.26 4.56 10.87
N ASN A 35 22.86 3.99 9.83
CA ASN A 35 22.92 2.56 9.54
C ASN A 35 24.32 2.01 9.86
N SER A 36 24.39 0.95 10.65
CA SER A 36 25.63 0.20 10.88
C SER A 36 25.40 -1.28 10.59
N ASN A 37 26.01 -1.78 9.50
CA ASN A 37 25.90 -3.17 9.05
C ASN A 37 24.44 -3.64 8.85
N GLY A 38 23.56 -2.77 8.36
CA GLY A 38 22.14 -3.05 8.16
C GLY A 38 21.27 -2.73 9.36
N MET A 39 21.83 -2.43 10.53
CA MET A 39 21.04 -2.03 11.69
C MET A 39 20.81 -0.51 11.69
N ILE A 40 19.55 -0.09 11.64
CA ILE A 40 19.17 1.31 11.86
C ILE A 40 19.26 1.65 13.35
N SER A 41 19.81 2.81 13.68
CA SER A 41 19.82 3.32 15.05
C SER A 41 18.40 3.40 15.64
N PRO A 42 18.15 2.96 16.88
CA PRO A 42 16.84 3.08 17.53
C PRO A 42 16.25 4.50 17.59
N ASN A 43 17.11 5.52 17.47
CA ASN A 43 16.72 6.94 17.49
C ASN A 43 16.87 7.58 16.09
N ALA A 44 16.88 6.77 15.03
CA ALA A 44 16.99 7.28 13.67
C ALA A 44 15.81 8.20 13.32
N PRO A 45 16.05 9.25 12.53
CA PRO A 45 15.03 10.22 12.19
C PRO A 45 13.98 9.66 11.20
N SER A 46 14.26 8.51 10.59
CA SER A 46 13.32 7.74 9.77
C SER A 46 12.29 6.91 10.56
N LEU A 47 12.28 7.01 11.90
CA LEU A 47 11.30 6.35 12.76
C LEU A 47 9.88 6.80 12.39
N MET A 48 9.02 5.83 12.13
CA MET A 48 7.61 6.06 11.86
C MET A 48 6.82 6.05 13.16
N ASN A 49 5.82 6.94 13.24
CA ASN A 49 4.94 7.02 14.41
C ASN A 49 3.54 6.57 14.02
N TYR A 50 2.91 5.76 14.87
CA TYR A 50 1.52 5.37 14.68
C TYR A 50 0.60 6.58 14.82
N ASP A 51 -0.39 6.65 13.94
CA ASP A 51 -1.43 7.67 13.96
C ASP A 51 -2.79 6.98 13.85
N GLU A 52 -3.56 7.12 14.92
CA GLU A 52 -4.89 6.53 15.07
C GLU A 52 -5.90 7.09 14.05
N ALA A 53 -5.67 8.28 13.49
CA ALA A 53 -6.63 8.92 12.58
C ALA A 53 -6.77 8.21 11.22
N PHE A 54 -5.74 7.47 10.80
CA PHE A 54 -5.76 6.72 9.54
C PHE A 54 -5.17 5.31 9.67
N ASP A 55 -5.15 4.80 10.91
CA ASP A 55 -4.72 3.45 11.28
C ASP A 55 -3.40 3.00 10.60
N ALA A 56 -2.37 3.84 10.69
CA ALA A 56 -1.08 3.51 10.10
C ALA A 56 0.10 4.16 10.83
N TYR A 57 1.25 3.52 10.75
CA TYR A 57 2.52 4.17 11.03
C TYR A 57 2.86 5.12 9.90
N LYS A 58 3.36 6.33 10.21
CA LYS A 58 3.72 7.32 9.20
C LYS A 58 5.06 8.01 9.42
N ARG A 59 5.65 8.47 8.32
CA ARG A 59 6.74 9.44 8.28
C ARG A 59 6.60 10.32 7.04
N THR A 60 6.68 11.65 7.22
CA THR A 60 6.60 12.61 6.12
C THR A 60 7.98 13.15 5.78
N TYR A 61 8.30 13.19 4.48
CA TYR A 61 9.52 13.77 3.93
C TYR A 61 9.20 14.90 2.96
N SER A 62 10.00 15.97 2.97
CA SER A 62 9.95 17.01 1.94
C SER A 62 10.81 16.57 0.75
N LEU A 63 10.17 16.20 -0.35
CA LEU A 63 10.81 15.66 -1.55
C LEU A 63 10.70 16.60 -2.75
N ASN A 64 11.66 16.52 -3.66
CA ASN A 64 11.69 17.32 -4.88
C ASN A 64 10.92 16.62 -6.00
N ILE A 65 10.02 17.34 -6.66
CA ILE A 65 9.31 16.84 -7.84
C ILE A 65 10.32 16.57 -8.97
N GLY A 66 10.12 15.46 -9.70
CA GLY A 66 10.97 14.99 -10.77
C GLY A 66 12.20 14.21 -10.30
N HIS A 67 12.32 13.91 -9.00
CA HIS A 67 13.38 13.08 -8.46
C HIS A 67 12.88 11.67 -8.13
N GLN A 68 13.79 10.70 -8.31
CA GLN A 68 13.60 9.33 -7.85
C GLN A 68 14.29 9.11 -6.51
N HIS A 69 13.63 8.37 -5.62
CA HIS A 69 14.15 7.95 -4.34
C HIS A 69 14.04 6.43 -4.17
N LEU A 70 15.07 5.84 -3.57
CA LEU A 70 15.07 4.44 -3.15
C LEU A 70 14.82 4.38 -1.65
N TYR A 71 14.01 3.44 -1.19
CA TYR A 71 13.67 3.31 0.21
C TYR A 71 13.33 1.87 0.58
N LYS A 72 13.32 1.57 1.88
CA LYS A 72 12.85 0.29 2.43
C LYS A 72 12.16 0.49 3.77
N ILE A 73 11.43 -0.53 4.20
CA ILE A 73 10.89 -0.61 5.56
C ILE A 73 11.83 -1.45 6.41
N HIS A 74 12.11 -0.96 7.62
CA HIS A 74 12.97 -1.62 8.60
C HIS A 74 12.23 -1.78 9.93
N PHE A 75 12.28 -2.97 10.50
CA PHE A 75 11.66 -3.27 11.79
C PHE A 75 12.70 -3.54 12.86
N HIS A 76 12.44 -3.12 14.09
CA HIS A 76 13.12 -3.66 15.27
C HIS A 76 12.17 -4.59 16.03
N HIS A 77 12.63 -5.80 16.33
CA HIS A 77 11.92 -6.77 17.17
C HIS A 77 12.41 -6.75 18.62
N ASN A 78 13.53 -6.05 18.90
CA ASN A 78 14.03 -5.83 20.26
C ASN A 78 14.47 -4.38 20.53
N SER A 79 14.58 -4.04 21.82
CA SER A 79 14.85 -2.67 22.27
C SER A 79 16.20 -2.12 21.81
N SER A 80 17.22 -2.97 21.66
CA SER A 80 18.56 -2.62 21.16
C SER A 80 18.59 -2.40 19.64
N GLY A 81 17.61 -2.89 18.90
CA GLY A 81 17.58 -2.88 17.43
C GLY A 81 18.46 -3.96 16.79
N THR A 82 19.05 -4.86 17.57
CA THR A 82 19.94 -5.92 17.06
C THR A 82 19.20 -7.12 16.49
N ASP A 83 17.90 -7.23 16.78
CA ASP A 83 16.97 -8.14 16.12
C ASP A 83 16.10 -7.29 15.21
N TYR A 84 16.31 -7.42 13.90
CA TYR A 84 15.73 -6.55 12.89
C TYR A 84 15.49 -7.29 11.58
N SER A 85 14.59 -6.74 10.79
CA SER A 85 14.29 -7.22 9.45
C SER A 85 14.11 -6.05 8.47
N TRP A 86 14.35 -6.33 7.20
CA TRP A 86 14.18 -5.40 6.09
C TRP A 86 13.18 -5.98 5.11
N ILE A 87 12.22 -5.17 4.70
CA ILE A 87 11.31 -5.51 3.60
C ILE A 87 11.21 -4.35 2.62
N SER A 88 10.89 -4.66 1.37
CA SER A 88 10.35 -3.68 0.44
C SER A 88 8.98 -3.23 0.94
N ASP A 89 8.58 -2.01 0.60
CA ASP A 89 7.26 -1.49 0.92
C ASP A 89 6.16 -2.36 0.29
N PRO A 90 5.32 -3.03 1.10
CA PRO A 90 4.28 -3.92 0.59
C PRO A 90 3.18 -3.18 -0.20
N LEU A 91 3.09 -1.85 -0.06
CA LEU A 91 2.12 -1.01 -0.76
C LEU A 91 2.68 -0.42 -2.07
N ASN A 92 3.95 -0.69 -2.39
CA ASN A 92 4.59 -0.22 -3.60
C ASN A 92 5.12 -1.40 -4.44
N PRO A 93 4.50 -1.69 -5.60
CA PRO A 93 4.95 -2.80 -6.45
C PRO A 93 6.28 -2.51 -7.16
N LEU A 94 6.74 -1.25 -7.19
CA LEU A 94 7.97 -0.86 -7.87
C LEU A 94 9.17 -1.08 -6.96
N THR A 95 10.04 -2.00 -7.36
CA THR A 95 11.28 -2.34 -6.66
C THR A 95 12.47 -2.39 -7.63
N THR A 96 13.68 -2.25 -7.10
CA THR A 96 14.91 -2.46 -7.88
C THR A 96 15.04 -3.93 -8.27
N ASP A 97 15.55 -4.18 -9.47
CA ASP A 97 15.91 -5.53 -9.95
C ASP A 97 17.39 -5.82 -9.62
N ASP A 98 17.71 -5.75 -8.33
CA ASP A 98 19.02 -6.06 -7.75
C ASP A 98 18.86 -6.90 -6.48
N GLU A 99 19.96 -7.29 -5.84
CA GLU A 99 19.90 -8.12 -4.62
C GLU A 99 19.30 -7.42 -3.39
N TRP A 100 18.97 -6.13 -3.50
CA TRP A 100 18.51 -5.32 -2.40
C TRP A 100 17.00 -5.10 -2.42
N ASP A 101 16.30 -5.30 -3.54
CA ASP A 101 14.85 -5.14 -3.67
C ASP A 101 14.33 -3.82 -3.06
N ASN A 102 15.02 -2.71 -3.27
CA ASN A 102 14.62 -1.41 -2.71
C ASN A 102 13.35 -0.92 -3.39
N SER A 103 12.39 -0.40 -2.63
CA SER A 103 11.21 0.25 -3.20
C SER A 103 11.60 1.56 -3.88
N ILE A 104 10.96 1.83 -5.01
CA ILE A 104 11.24 2.99 -5.86
C ILE A 104 10.08 3.98 -5.76
N LEU A 105 10.39 5.23 -5.41
CA LEU A 105 9.45 6.35 -5.48
C LEU A 105 9.93 7.36 -6.53
N ASP A 106 9.17 7.50 -7.61
CA ASP A 106 9.30 8.64 -8.54
C ASP A 106 8.34 9.76 -8.10
N VAL A 107 8.88 10.92 -7.73
CA VAL A 107 8.06 12.02 -7.22
C VAL A 107 7.48 12.82 -8.38
N THR A 108 6.19 12.63 -8.63
CA THR A 108 5.40 13.39 -9.62
C THR A 108 4.55 14.47 -8.96
N ASP A 109 3.84 15.27 -9.76
CA ASP A 109 2.80 16.18 -9.27
C ASP A 109 1.62 16.19 -10.26
N PRO A 110 0.44 15.69 -9.87
CA PRO A 110 0.15 15.05 -8.59
C PRO A 110 0.86 13.69 -8.43
N LEU A 111 1.03 13.25 -7.19
CA LEU A 111 1.55 11.94 -6.80
C LEU A 111 0.46 11.20 -6.00
N PHE A 112 0.05 10.05 -6.52
CA PHE A 112 -0.81 9.10 -5.82
C PHE A 112 0.04 7.94 -5.31
N PHE A 113 0.03 7.70 -4.00
CA PHE A 113 1.03 6.85 -3.37
C PHE A 113 0.46 5.98 -2.25
N GLN A 114 0.90 4.72 -2.23
CA GLN A 114 0.50 3.67 -1.28
C GLN A 114 -1.03 3.52 -1.10
N PRO A 115 -1.82 3.37 -2.18
CA PRO A 115 -3.23 3.03 -1.99
C PRO A 115 -3.35 1.71 -1.22
N ALA A 116 -4.28 1.65 -0.27
CA ALA A 116 -4.39 0.49 0.61
C ALA A 116 -5.81 0.25 1.11
N ARG A 117 -6.11 -1.03 1.28
CA ARG A 117 -7.27 -1.57 2.00
C ARG A 117 -6.77 -2.03 3.36
N HIS A 118 -7.34 -1.50 4.42
CA HIS A 118 -7.07 -1.91 5.80
C HIS A 118 -7.93 -3.13 6.10
N LEU A 119 -7.35 -4.13 6.77
CA LEU A 119 -8.03 -5.40 7.06
C LEU A 119 -8.18 -5.58 8.56
N ASN A 120 -9.39 -5.95 8.96
CA ASN A 120 -9.66 -6.37 10.33
C ASN A 120 -9.16 -7.82 10.59
N GLU A 121 -9.31 -8.29 11.83
CA GLU A 121 -8.90 -9.64 12.24
C GLU A 121 -9.62 -10.78 11.48
N GLU A 122 -10.77 -10.51 10.87
CA GLU A 122 -11.53 -11.47 10.07
C GLU A 122 -11.12 -11.47 8.58
N GLY A 123 -10.18 -10.60 8.19
CA GLY A 123 -9.74 -10.42 6.81
C GLY A 123 -10.72 -9.61 5.94
N LEU A 124 -11.65 -8.89 6.55
CA LEU A 124 -12.57 -7.97 5.86
C LEU A 124 -11.96 -6.56 5.81
N VAL A 125 -12.32 -5.80 4.77
CA VAL A 125 -11.87 -4.43 4.56
C VAL A 125 -12.64 -3.47 5.46
N ASP A 126 -11.98 -2.92 6.47
CA ASP A 126 -12.56 -1.96 7.42
C ASP A 126 -12.05 -0.52 7.21
N GLY A 127 -11.17 -0.31 6.24
CA GLY A 127 -10.71 1.03 5.87
C GLY A 127 -10.12 1.11 4.47
N LEU A 128 -10.17 2.31 3.89
CA LEU A 128 -9.55 2.64 2.61
C LEU A 128 -8.68 3.87 2.78
N SER A 129 -7.50 3.84 2.17
CA SER A 129 -6.61 4.99 2.24
C SER A 129 -5.72 5.15 1.03
N VAL A 130 -5.33 6.37 0.73
CA VAL A 130 -4.40 6.70 -0.36
C VAL A 130 -3.70 8.03 -0.04
N GLY A 131 -2.41 8.12 -0.38
CA GLY A 131 -1.68 9.38 -0.34
C GLY A 131 -1.97 10.16 -1.61
N ILE A 132 -2.51 11.36 -1.49
CA ILE A 132 -2.79 12.31 -2.56
C ILE A 132 -1.94 13.54 -2.29
N PHE A 133 -0.77 13.60 -2.93
CA PHE A 133 0.21 14.67 -2.75
C PHE A 133 0.26 15.52 -4.01
N THR A 134 0.07 16.83 -3.88
CA THR A 134 0.14 17.75 -5.01
C THR A 134 0.56 19.15 -4.54
N THR A 135 1.06 19.97 -5.47
CA THR A 135 1.19 21.42 -5.23
C THR A 135 -0.07 22.21 -5.61
N GLY A 136 -1.01 21.57 -6.31
CA GLY A 136 -2.33 22.11 -6.62
C GLY A 136 -3.30 22.05 -5.45
N ASN A 137 -4.55 22.47 -5.70
CA ASN A 137 -5.63 22.40 -4.72
C ASN A 137 -6.43 21.10 -4.90
N VAL A 138 -6.52 20.28 -3.84
CA VAL A 138 -7.46 19.15 -3.81
C VAL A 138 -8.87 19.71 -3.53
N ASP A 139 -9.71 19.81 -4.56
CA ASP A 139 -11.05 20.39 -4.44
C ASP A 139 -12.03 19.44 -3.75
N SER A 140 -11.91 18.15 -4.07
CA SER A 140 -12.76 17.12 -3.49
C SER A 140 -12.14 15.74 -3.58
N VAL A 141 -12.52 14.87 -2.65
CA VAL A 141 -12.24 13.44 -2.71
C VAL A 141 -13.56 12.69 -2.61
N ARG A 142 -13.69 11.62 -3.41
CA ARG A 142 -14.83 10.71 -3.37
C ARG A 142 -14.36 9.29 -3.55
N TYR A 143 -15.09 8.34 -3.00
CA TYR A 143 -14.79 6.93 -3.14
C TYR A 143 -16.06 6.14 -3.44
N ALA A 144 -15.89 4.89 -3.86
CA ALA A 144 -16.97 3.92 -3.88
C ALA A 144 -16.50 2.58 -3.35
N VAL A 145 -17.45 1.86 -2.79
CA VAL A 145 -17.34 0.43 -2.50
C VAL A 145 -18.56 -0.25 -3.12
N GLY A 146 -18.33 -1.18 -4.04
CA GLY A 146 -19.37 -1.69 -4.93
C GLY A 146 -19.86 -0.59 -5.89
N GLY A 147 -21.16 -0.30 -5.88
CA GLY A 147 -21.80 0.61 -6.85
C GLY A 147 -22.01 2.06 -6.38
N ASP A 148 -21.95 2.32 -5.07
CA ASP A 148 -22.35 3.62 -4.52
C ASP A 148 -21.17 4.58 -4.39
N THR A 149 -21.31 5.78 -4.95
CA THR A 149 -20.31 6.84 -4.86
C THR A 149 -20.60 7.76 -3.67
N VAL A 150 -19.58 8.01 -2.85
CA VAL A 150 -19.67 8.82 -1.63
C VAL A 150 -18.68 9.98 -1.70
N SER A 151 -19.15 11.21 -1.48
CA SER A 151 -18.28 12.37 -1.24
C SER A 151 -17.63 12.26 0.13
N ALA A 152 -16.32 12.50 0.19
CA ALA A 152 -15.51 12.15 1.35
C ALA A 152 -14.32 13.10 1.55
N THR A 153 -14.44 14.37 1.13
CA THR A 153 -13.35 15.35 1.21
C THR A 153 -12.93 15.62 2.66
N GLU A 154 -13.86 15.51 3.61
CA GLU A 154 -13.61 15.66 5.04
C GLU A 154 -12.65 14.61 5.63
N PHE A 155 -12.44 13.52 4.90
CA PHE A 155 -11.54 12.42 5.24
C PHE A 155 -10.15 12.56 4.58
N TYR A 156 -9.92 13.67 3.87
CA TYR A 156 -8.60 14.06 3.38
C TYR A 156 -7.92 15.00 4.39
N HIS A 157 -6.75 14.60 4.86
CA HIS A 157 -6.03 15.29 5.93
C HIS A 157 -4.87 16.15 5.39
N ASP A 158 -4.47 17.16 6.18
CA ASP A 158 -3.40 18.12 5.84
C ASP A 158 -2.04 17.47 5.51
N ASN A 159 -1.80 16.23 5.97
CA ASN A 159 -0.60 15.47 5.65
C ASN A 159 -0.67 14.78 4.28
N GLY A 160 -1.69 15.07 3.46
CA GLY A 160 -1.89 14.52 2.12
C GLY A 160 -2.48 13.11 2.11
N VAL A 161 -2.98 12.60 3.24
CA VAL A 161 -3.54 11.24 3.32
C VAL A 161 -5.07 11.33 3.32
N PHE A 162 -5.70 10.62 2.40
CA PHE A 162 -7.12 10.27 2.49
C PHE A 162 -7.25 8.96 3.27
N TYR A 163 -8.13 8.90 4.27
CA TYR A 163 -8.50 7.68 4.97
C TYR A 163 -9.98 7.70 5.36
N VAL A 164 -10.71 6.65 4.99
CA VAL A 164 -12.10 6.44 5.41
C VAL A 164 -12.25 5.05 6.04
N ALA A 165 -12.84 5.02 7.22
CA ALA A 165 -13.25 3.77 7.85
C ALA A 165 -14.55 3.25 7.21
N LEU A 166 -14.65 1.93 7.06
CA LEU A 166 -15.81 1.24 6.50
C LEU A 166 -16.50 0.45 7.61
N ASP A 167 -17.63 0.97 8.08
CA ASP A 167 -18.49 0.31 9.05
C ASP A 167 -19.92 0.18 8.47
N PRO A 168 -20.42 -1.05 8.21
CA PRO A 168 -19.76 -2.33 8.46
C PRO A 168 -18.60 -2.61 7.48
N PRO A 169 -17.62 -3.45 7.88
CA PRO A 169 -16.51 -3.83 7.01
C PRO A 169 -17.02 -4.60 5.77
N LYS A 170 -16.23 -4.54 4.70
CA LYS A 170 -16.59 -4.97 3.35
C LYS A 170 -15.72 -6.14 2.88
N THR A 171 -16.20 -6.91 1.92
CA THR A 171 -15.43 -8.06 1.43
C THR A 171 -14.26 -7.59 0.56
N LEU A 172 -13.15 -8.33 0.53
CA LEU A 172 -12.02 -8.04 -0.36
C LEU A 172 -12.37 -8.09 -1.86
N PHE A 173 -13.56 -8.62 -2.20
CA PHE A 173 -13.99 -8.90 -3.56
C PHE A 173 -14.89 -7.82 -4.17
N GLU A 174 -15.36 -6.85 -3.36
CA GLU A 174 -16.08 -5.69 -3.88
C GLU A 174 -15.18 -4.87 -4.83
N ALA A 175 -15.80 -4.10 -5.72
CA ALA A 175 -15.11 -3.02 -6.39
C ALA A 175 -14.75 -1.92 -5.39
N TYR A 176 -13.54 -1.38 -5.47
CA TYR A 176 -13.10 -0.23 -4.69
C TYR A 176 -12.47 0.79 -5.61
N TRP A 177 -12.89 2.04 -5.51
CA TRP A 177 -12.16 3.11 -6.19
C TRP A 177 -12.16 4.39 -5.36
N VAL A 178 -11.13 5.21 -5.56
CA VAL A 178 -11.01 6.56 -5.01
C VAL A 178 -10.69 7.52 -6.14
N GLN A 179 -11.35 8.67 -6.16
CA GLN A 179 -11.09 9.78 -7.07
C GLN A 179 -10.86 11.08 -6.32
N ALA A 180 -9.96 11.89 -6.84
CA ALA A 180 -9.68 13.23 -6.34
C ALA A 180 -9.84 14.25 -7.49
N SER A 181 -10.52 15.36 -7.21
CA SER A 181 -10.47 16.55 -8.07
C SER A 181 -9.30 17.41 -7.63
N ILE A 182 -8.39 17.72 -8.54
CA ILE A 182 -7.23 18.60 -8.31
C ILE A 182 -7.28 19.72 -9.34
N ASP A 183 -7.37 20.96 -8.87
CA ASP A 183 -7.51 22.15 -9.73
C ASP A 183 -8.63 22.04 -10.78
N GLY A 184 -9.73 21.34 -10.44
CA GLY A 184 -10.87 21.06 -11.29
C GLY A 184 -10.71 19.87 -12.25
N GLU A 185 -9.57 19.20 -12.26
CA GLU A 185 -9.33 17.96 -13.01
C GLU A 185 -9.59 16.73 -12.14
N LEU A 186 -10.39 15.78 -12.63
CA LEU A 186 -10.74 14.57 -11.89
C LEU A 186 -9.75 13.44 -12.20
N HIS A 187 -9.10 12.92 -11.17
CA HIS A 187 -8.17 11.80 -11.24
C HIS A 187 -8.72 10.57 -10.53
N THR A 188 -8.55 9.39 -11.14
CA THR A 188 -8.70 8.11 -10.43
C THR A 188 -7.38 7.79 -9.74
N VAL A 189 -7.38 7.78 -8.41
CA VAL A 189 -6.18 7.64 -7.58
C VAL A 189 -6.00 6.24 -7.03
N TYR A 190 -7.10 5.48 -6.98
CA TYR A 190 -7.12 4.04 -6.69
C TYR A 190 -8.30 3.42 -7.44
N ASP A 191 -8.08 2.26 -8.05
CA ASP A 191 -9.11 1.48 -8.72
C ASP A 191 -8.79 -0.02 -8.59
N GLN A 192 -9.72 -0.74 -8.02
CA GLN A 192 -9.74 -2.18 -7.89
C GLN A 192 -11.12 -2.63 -8.40
N PRO A 193 -11.20 -3.22 -9.60
CA PRO A 193 -12.47 -3.72 -10.10
C PRO A 193 -12.93 -4.92 -9.25
N GLU A 194 -14.24 -5.15 -9.28
CA GLU A 194 -14.84 -6.39 -8.77
C GLU A 194 -14.25 -7.59 -9.52
N ILE A 195 -14.09 -8.70 -8.83
CA ILE A 195 -13.68 -9.95 -9.47
C ILE A 195 -14.84 -10.46 -10.32
N GLU A 196 -14.68 -10.41 -11.65
CA GLU A 196 -15.64 -11.01 -12.56
C GLU A 196 -15.53 -12.55 -12.51
N ILE A 197 -16.58 -13.21 -12.02
CA ILE A 197 -16.69 -14.67 -12.05
C ILE A 197 -17.43 -15.07 -13.33
N VAL A 198 -16.70 -15.64 -14.29
CA VAL A 198 -17.28 -16.20 -15.51
C VAL A 198 -17.53 -17.70 -15.31
N GLU A 199 -18.80 -18.09 -15.26
CA GLU A 199 -19.17 -19.51 -15.29
C GLU A 199 -18.98 -20.08 -16.70
N ALA A 200 -18.06 -21.03 -16.84
CA ALA A 200 -17.82 -21.76 -18.08
C ALA A 200 -17.80 -23.27 -17.82
N PRO A 201 -18.22 -24.11 -18.79
CA PRO A 201 -17.98 -25.55 -18.72
C PRO A 201 -16.49 -25.82 -18.59
N LEU A 202 -16.13 -26.79 -17.76
CA LEU A 202 -14.75 -27.28 -17.70
C LEU A 202 -14.28 -27.69 -19.11
N PRO A 203 -13.17 -27.16 -19.64
CA PRO A 203 -12.69 -27.54 -20.95
C PRO A 203 -12.44 -29.06 -21.02
N VAL A 204 -12.65 -29.62 -22.21
CA VAL A 204 -12.35 -31.04 -22.47
C VAL A 204 -10.86 -31.28 -22.19
N ASP A 205 -10.55 -32.41 -21.57
CA ASP A 205 -9.18 -32.83 -21.18
C ASP A 205 -8.53 -32.01 -20.05
N VAL A 206 -9.27 -31.14 -19.36
CA VAL A 206 -8.82 -30.54 -18.10
C VAL A 206 -9.13 -31.47 -16.93
N GLU A 207 -8.11 -31.87 -16.20
CA GLU A 207 -8.21 -32.63 -14.95
C GLU A 207 -8.00 -31.72 -13.74
N MET A 208 -8.38 -32.19 -12.54
CA MET A 208 -8.11 -31.47 -11.30
C MET A 208 -6.60 -31.26 -11.08
N GLY A 209 -6.20 -30.03 -10.72
CA GLY A 209 -4.81 -29.63 -10.56
C GLY A 209 -4.25 -28.87 -11.77
N PRO A 210 -2.92 -28.78 -11.90
CA PRO A 210 -2.27 -28.06 -13.00
C PRO A 210 -2.34 -28.86 -14.31
N ASN A 211 -2.73 -28.19 -15.39
CA ASN A 211 -2.83 -28.71 -16.74
C ASN A 211 -2.02 -27.83 -17.69
N TRP A 212 -1.49 -28.43 -18.75
CA TRP A 212 -0.84 -27.71 -19.85
C TRP A 212 -1.47 -28.12 -21.17
N LEU A 213 -2.30 -27.25 -21.74
CA LEU A 213 -3.08 -27.54 -22.95
C LEU A 213 -2.88 -26.43 -23.97
N ASN A 214 -2.49 -26.78 -25.20
CA ASN A 214 -2.31 -25.85 -26.32
C ASN A 214 -1.43 -24.62 -26.00
N GLY A 215 -0.39 -24.80 -25.18
CA GLY A 215 0.51 -23.72 -24.78
C GLY A 215 -0.05 -22.79 -23.68
N THR A 216 -1.18 -23.15 -23.08
CA THR A 216 -1.80 -22.43 -21.96
C THR A 216 -1.71 -23.28 -20.68
N MET A 217 -1.29 -22.65 -19.59
CA MET A 217 -1.38 -23.21 -18.24
C MET A 217 -2.80 -23.06 -17.72
N ILE A 218 -3.43 -24.15 -17.27
CA ILE A 218 -4.76 -24.13 -16.66
C ILE A 218 -4.67 -24.82 -15.30
N LEU A 219 -5.00 -24.12 -14.23
CA LEU A 219 -5.17 -24.71 -12.90
C LEU A 219 -6.66 -24.94 -12.63
N ALA A 220 -7.08 -26.20 -12.52
CA ALA A 220 -8.44 -26.55 -12.14
C ALA A 220 -8.49 -26.87 -10.65
N VAL A 221 -9.33 -26.14 -9.91
CA VAL A 221 -9.49 -26.34 -8.46
C VAL A 221 -10.96 -26.50 -8.11
N TYR A 222 -11.23 -27.33 -7.11
CA TYR A 222 -12.56 -27.62 -6.60
C TYR A 222 -12.68 -26.93 -5.25
N ALA A 223 -13.50 -25.88 -5.21
CA ALA A 223 -13.61 -24.97 -4.08
C ALA A 223 -15.06 -24.85 -3.63
N PRO A 224 -15.70 -25.94 -3.17
CA PRO A 224 -17.10 -25.89 -2.79
C PRO A 224 -17.28 -24.87 -1.65
N SER A 225 -18.19 -23.92 -1.85
CA SER A 225 -18.53 -22.85 -0.89
C SER A 225 -17.50 -21.74 -0.73
N GLN A 226 -16.50 -21.64 -1.62
CA GLN A 226 -15.57 -20.51 -1.66
C GLN A 226 -15.82 -19.71 -2.94
N PRO A 227 -16.29 -18.45 -2.85
CA PRO A 227 -16.53 -17.63 -4.05
C PRO A 227 -15.21 -17.26 -4.77
N VAL A 228 -14.08 -17.27 -4.05
CA VAL A 228 -12.74 -16.94 -4.58
C VAL A 228 -11.68 -17.79 -3.90
N MET A 229 -10.56 -18.04 -4.58
CA MET A 229 -9.39 -18.75 -4.05
C MET A 229 -8.11 -18.00 -4.43
N GLN A 230 -7.21 -17.82 -3.46
CA GLN A 230 -5.84 -17.35 -3.72
C GLN A 230 -4.95 -18.55 -4.05
N VAL A 231 -4.22 -18.47 -5.16
CA VAL A 231 -3.23 -19.46 -5.58
C VAL A 231 -1.85 -18.78 -5.47
N ILE A 232 -0.96 -19.36 -4.66
CA ILE A 232 0.41 -18.86 -4.40
C ILE A 232 1.41 -19.80 -5.07
#